data_AF-A0A1I8C5B4-F1
#
_entry.id   AF-A0A1I8C5B4-F1
#
_cell.length_a   1.000
_cell.length_b   1.000
_cell.length_c   1.000
_cell.angle_alpha   90.00
_cell.angle_beta   90.00
_cell.angle_gamma   90.00
#
_symmetry.space_group_name_H-M   'P 1'
#
loop_
_entity.id
_entity.type
_entity.pdbx_description
1 polymer ?
#
loop_
_entity_poly.entity_id
_entity_poly.type
_entity_poly.pdbx_seq_one_letter_code
_entity_poly.pdbx_strand_id
1 'polypeptide(L)'
;MFYDNWQDILFFAFEHFTILFYVSVLICMMNLTYKSKKGDESSNHFYWHFTMNGVFDILYIFVNSYMAEYIQINVFFQWINTNDWARKIFMFGLGAFISASFVGNLYIVASRFISMHFPIYYHRIWKRRTVLILLVLQVIVPFGANYHMLFAKSTAKYINETGRYLYQMSDPTISWRNTYILLSFSAISSILGLIFSVINIIKFKSILSNQQNRKEIKKILFYVVYSVILSIGVFTYATLYTLRLYYLVVSNSEARGVVTTYINYSGVVVTFVHPYAVLFMHSIFRQSYLHFLGVKKNNSVNGTTIMAKSFVRSDKVTRSVNIG
;
A
#
# COMPACT_ATOMS: atom_id res chain seq x y z
N MET A 1 9.48 34.31 -0.36
CA MET A 1 9.68 33.64 0.94
C MET A 1 10.27 32.28 0.62
N PHE A 2 11.60 32.26 0.44
CA PHE A 2 12.34 31.03 0.16
C PHE A 2 12.47 30.23 1.46
N TYR A 3 12.55 28.92 1.35
CA TYR A 3 12.67 27.99 2.47
C TYR A 3 13.86 28.32 3.36
N ASP A 4 13.62 29.00 4.49
CA ASP A 4 14.57 29.01 5.60
C ASP A 4 14.47 27.72 6.44
N ASN A 5 13.47 26.87 6.17
CA ASN A 5 13.32 25.58 6.85
C ASN A 5 14.03 24.47 6.06
N TRP A 6 15.30 24.26 6.37
CA TRP A 6 16.10 23.08 5.97
C TRP A 6 15.35 21.75 6.18
N GLN A 7 14.40 21.71 7.12
CA GLN A 7 13.55 20.57 7.42
C GLN A 7 12.74 20.09 6.21
N ASP A 8 12.15 21.00 5.44
CA ASP A 8 11.31 20.63 4.31
C ASP A 8 12.14 20.16 3.11
N ILE A 9 13.34 20.74 2.92
CA ILE A 9 14.30 20.26 1.91
C ILE A 9 14.75 18.83 2.25
N LEU A 10 15.06 18.57 3.52
CA LEU A 10 15.42 17.23 3.99
C LEU A 10 14.26 16.25 3.84
N PHE A 11 13.03 16.66 4.15
CA PHE A 11 11.83 15.84 3.96
C PHE A 11 11.63 15.48 2.49
N PHE A 12 11.71 16.47 1.60
CA PHE A 12 11.60 16.28 0.16
C PHE A 12 12.68 15.34 -0.39
N ALA A 13 13.94 15.51 0.03
CA ALA A 13 15.03 14.64 -0.36
C ALA A 13 14.83 13.20 0.14
N PHE A 14 14.38 13.04 1.38
CA PHE A 14 14.04 11.74 1.96
C PHE A 14 12.88 11.06 1.23
N GLU A 15 11.88 11.83 0.82
CA GLU A 15 10.73 11.36 0.04
C GLU A 15 11.18 10.78 -1.30
N HIS A 16 11.97 11.55 -2.06
CA HIS A 16 12.48 11.10 -3.36
C HIS A 16 13.40 9.89 -3.24
N PHE A 17 14.28 9.88 -2.23
CA PHE A 17 15.12 8.71 -1.95
C PHE A 17 14.26 7.47 -1.66
N THR A 18 13.20 7.63 -0.88
CA THR A 18 12.31 6.51 -0.54
C THR A 18 11.49 6.03 -1.74
N ILE A 19 11.06 6.92 -2.63
CA ILE A 19 10.42 6.53 -3.91
C ILE A 19 11.38 5.69 -4.74
N LEU A 20 12.64 6.14 -4.93
CA LEU A 20 13.65 5.40 -5.67
C LEU A 20 13.92 4.03 -5.04
N PHE A 21 14.02 3.98 -3.72
CA PHE A 21 14.14 2.73 -2.98
C PHE A 21 12.94 1.82 -3.22
N TYR A 22 11.71 2.32 -3.12
CA TYR A 22 10.51 1.53 -3.35
C TYR A 22 10.47 0.98 -4.79
N VAL A 23 10.73 1.82 -5.80
CA VAL A 23 10.83 1.39 -7.20
C VAL A 23 11.82 0.24 -7.35
N SER A 24 13.01 0.33 -6.74
CA SER A 24 14.03 -0.72 -6.81
C SER A 24 13.56 -2.04 -6.17
N VAL A 25 12.83 -1.97 -5.05
CA VAL A 25 12.23 -3.14 -4.39
C VAL A 25 11.18 -3.78 -5.29
N LEU A 26 10.32 -2.99 -5.93
CA LEU A 26 9.31 -3.50 -6.85
C LEU A 26 9.93 -4.17 -8.07
N ILE A 27 10.96 -3.58 -8.68
CA ILE A 27 11.69 -4.19 -9.80
C ILE A 27 12.28 -5.54 -9.36
N CYS A 28 12.87 -5.61 -8.17
CA CYS A 28 13.37 -6.87 -7.62
C CYS A 28 12.25 -7.91 -7.44
N MET A 29 11.08 -7.52 -6.92
CA MET A 29 9.95 -8.43 -6.73
C MET A 29 9.31 -8.88 -8.04
N MET A 30 9.21 -8.00 -9.04
CA MET A 30 8.79 -8.35 -10.40
C MET A 30 9.74 -9.39 -11.02
N ASN A 31 11.05 -9.18 -10.88
CA ASN A 31 12.06 -10.12 -11.36
C ASN A 31 11.97 -11.50 -10.68
N LEU A 32 11.71 -11.53 -9.36
CA LEU A 32 11.50 -12.78 -8.62
C LEU A 32 10.23 -13.50 -9.07
N THR A 33 9.15 -12.76 -9.27
CA THR A 33 7.87 -13.30 -9.74
C THR A 33 8.01 -13.88 -11.15
N TYR A 34 8.76 -13.21 -12.04
CA TYR A 34 9.02 -13.69 -13.39
C TYR A 34 9.88 -14.96 -13.42
N LYS A 35 10.88 -15.07 -12.53
CA LYS A 35 11.79 -16.24 -12.46
C LYS A 35 11.20 -17.44 -11.71
N SER A 36 10.10 -17.27 -10.99
CA SER A 36 9.46 -18.33 -10.22
C SER A 36 8.95 -19.44 -11.15
N LYS A 37 9.39 -20.68 -10.91
CA LYS A 37 8.95 -21.85 -11.70
C LYS A 37 7.49 -22.19 -11.36
N LYS A 38 6.78 -22.84 -12.29
CA LYS A 38 5.36 -23.27 -12.19
C LYS A 38 4.97 -24.07 -10.92
N GLY A 39 5.91 -24.49 -10.07
CA GLY A 39 5.61 -25.26 -8.84
C GLY A 39 5.44 -24.43 -7.56
N ASP A 40 5.77 -23.14 -7.55
CA ASP A 40 5.75 -22.28 -6.35
C ASP A 40 4.57 -21.28 -6.38
N GLU A 41 3.40 -21.75 -6.82
CA GLU A 41 2.27 -20.87 -7.18
C GLU A 41 1.70 -20.07 -6.00
N SER A 42 1.72 -20.60 -4.77
CA SER A 42 1.13 -19.92 -3.60
C SER A 42 1.91 -18.68 -3.17
N SER A 43 3.24 -18.69 -3.29
CA SER A 43 4.08 -17.53 -2.98
C SER A 43 3.91 -16.43 -4.04
N ASN A 44 3.73 -16.83 -5.29
CA ASN A 44 3.59 -15.90 -6.42
C ASN A 44 2.40 -14.96 -6.25
N HIS A 45 1.23 -15.44 -5.83
CA HIS A 45 0.02 -14.61 -5.78
C HIS A 45 0.10 -13.41 -4.82
N PHE A 46 0.78 -13.58 -3.69
CA PHE A 46 1.06 -12.47 -2.78
C PHE A 46 1.94 -11.41 -3.47
N TYR A 47 2.94 -11.83 -4.26
CA TYR A 47 3.82 -10.90 -4.98
C TYR A 47 3.08 -10.10 -6.04
N TRP A 48 2.12 -10.70 -6.74
CA TRP A 48 1.27 -9.97 -7.69
C TRP A 48 0.49 -8.84 -7.02
N HIS A 49 -0.22 -9.15 -5.93
CA HIS A 49 -0.98 -8.14 -5.17
C HIS A 49 -0.08 -7.07 -4.56
N PHE A 50 1.03 -7.48 -3.93
CA PHE A 50 1.99 -6.53 -3.36
C PHE A 50 2.61 -5.62 -4.42
N THR A 51 3.01 -6.18 -5.57
CA THR A 51 3.63 -5.42 -6.64
C THR A 51 2.65 -4.40 -7.21
N MET A 52 1.42 -4.83 -7.50
CA MET A 52 0.43 -3.92 -8.06
C MET A 52 -0.01 -2.84 -7.06
N ASN A 53 -0.15 -3.19 -5.78
CA ASN A 53 -0.38 -2.18 -4.75
C ASN A 53 0.77 -1.17 -4.67
N GLY A 54 2.01 -1.66 -4.71
CA GLY A 54 3.20 -0.83 -4.72
C GLY A 54 3.27 0.14 -5.90
N VAL A 55 2.76 -0.24 -7.07
CA VAL A 55 2.65 0.69 -8.21
C VAL A 55 1.68 1.83 -7.89
N PHE A 56 0.51 1.53 -7.32
CA PHE A 56 -0.46 2.57 -6.94
C PHE A 56 0.05 3.46 -5.81
N ASP A 57 0.75 2.87 -4.85
CA ASP A 57 1.44 3.55 -3.77
C ASP A 57 2.44 4.59 -4.31
N ILE A 58 3.29 4.21 -5.28
CA ILE A 58 4.23 5.12 -5.92
C ILE A 58 3.50 6.21 -6.73
N LEU A 59 2.47 5.84 -7.51
CA LEU A 59 1.69 6.81 -8.28
C LEU A 59 0.98 7.81 -7.37
N TYR A 60 0.45 7.35 -6.23
CA TYR A 60 -0.16 8.20 -5.22
C TYR A 60 0.88 9.16 -4.62
N ILE A 61 2.03 8.67 -4.17
CA ILE A 61 3.10 9.53 -3.64
C ILE A 61 3.47 10.56 -4.69
N PHE A 62 3.78 10.12 -5.92
CA PHE A 62 4.17 11.02 -7.01
C PHE A 62 3.13 12.13 -7.21
N VAL A 63 1.84 11.80 -7.34
CA VAL A 63 0.79 12.80 -7.49
C VAL A 63 0.69 13.71 -6.25
N ASN A 64 0.82 13.14 -5.06
CA ASN A 64 0.79 13.89 -3.80
C ASN A 64 1.98 14.85 -3.68
N SER A 65 3.21 14.45 -4.03
CA SER A 65 4.38 15.34 -4.02
C SER A 65 4.14 16.52 -4.96
N TYR A 66 3.64 16.28 -6.18
CA TYR A 66 3.34 17.35 -7.14
C TYR A 66 2.24 18.29 -6.66
N MET A 67 1.19 17.77 -6.02
CA MET A 67 0.04 18.54 -5.55
C MET A 67 0.21 19.19 -4.18
N ALA A 68 1.10 18.67 -3.35
CA ALA A 68 1.32 19.16 -1.99
C ALA A 68 2.66 19.89 -1.88
N GLU A 69 3.77 19.31 -2.34
CA GLU A 69 5.12 19.80 -2.06
C GLU A 69 5.64 20.75 -3.12
N TYR A 70 5.57 20.37 -4.40
CA TYR A 70 6.08 21.21 -5.50
C TYR A 70 5.39 22.58 -5.53
N ILE A 71 4.08 22.61 -5.24
CA ILE A 71 3.33 23.86 -5.09
C ILE A 71 3.85 24.72 -3.93
N GLN A 72 4.29 24.13 -2.82
CA GLN A 72 4.83 24.89 -1.68
C GLN A 72 6.18 25.53 -2.00
N ILE A 73 7.04 24.84 -2.77
CA ILE A 73 8.29 25.40 -3.30
C ILE A 73 8.10 26.35 -4.48
N ASN A 74 6.84 26.69 -4.84
CA ASN A 74 6.47 27.46 -6.04
C ASN A 74 6.99 26.85 -7.35
N VAL A 75 7.46 25.61 -7.33
CA VAL A 75 7.90 24.88 -8.52
C VAL A 75 6.65 24.29 -9.16
N PHE A 76 6.40 24.61 -10.42
CA PHE A 76 5.15 24.29 -11.15
C PHE A 76 3.87 24.98 -10.65
N PHE A 77 3.89 25.81 -9.60
CA PHE A 77 2.68 26.46 -9.09
C PHE A 77 1.95 27.25 -10.20
N GLN A 78 2.67 28.10 -10.93
CA GLN A 78 2.10 28.88 -12.03
C GLN A 78 1.59 27.98 -13.17
N TRP A 79 2.33 26.91 -13.50
CA TRP A 79 1.93 25.97 -14.55
C TRP A 79 0.64 25.23 -14.19
N ILE A 80 0.53 24.69 -12.97
CA ILE A 80 -0.69 24.03 -12.48
C ILE A 80 -1.85 25.02 -12.39
N ASN A 81 -1.61 26.27 -11.98
CA ASN A 81 -2.67 27.29 -11.93
C ASN A 81 -3.16 27.74 -13.30
N THR A 82 -2.30 27.69 -14.32
CA THR A 82 -2.67 28.04 -15.69
C THR A 82 -3.38 26.89 -16.41
N ASN A 83 -3.07 25.65 -16.05
CA ASN A 83 -3.55 24.45 -16.74
C ASN A 83 -4.63 23.71 -15.94
N ASP A 84 -5.90 24.00 -16.23
CA ASP A 84 -7.05 23.38 -15.54
C ASP A 84 -7.10 21.84 -15.70
N TRP A 85 -6.74 21.34 -16.89
CA TRP A 85 -6.68 19.90 -17.16
C TRP A 85 -5.68 19.19 -16.27
N ALA A 86 -4.53 19.81 -15.97
CA ALA A 86 -3.50 19.22 -15.11
C ALA A 86 -4.03 19.08 -13.68
N ARG A 87 -4.68 20.13 -13.13
CA ARG A 87 -5.32 20.07 -11.81
C ARG A 87 -6.33 18.94 -11.71
N LYS A 88 -7.19 18.80 -12.72
CA LYS A 88 -8.21 17.74 -12.78
C LYS A 88 -7.59 16.35 -12.78
N ILE A 89 -6.56 16.12 -13.59
CA ILE A 89 -5.85 14.83 -13.64
C ILE A 89 -5.18 14.52 -12.31
N PHE A 90 -4.49 15.48 -11.69
CA PHE A 90 -3.83 15.24 -10.41
C PHE A 90 -4.84 15.00 -9.27
N MET A 91 -5.92 15.77 -9.21
CA MET A 91 -6.97 15.57 -8.20
C MET A 91 -7.69 14.22 -8.37
N PHE A 92 -7.97 13.84 -9.61
CA PHE A 92 -8.48 12.52 -9.94
C PHE A 92 -7.49 11.42 -9.52
N GLY A 93 -6.22 11.56 -9.91
CA GLY A 93 -5.16 10.60 -9.58
C GLY A 93 -5.00 10.43 -8.07
N LEU A 94 -5.01 11.52 -7.31
CA LEU A 94 -4.85 11.48 -5.86
C LEU A 94 -5.95 10.61 -5.20
N GLY A 95 -7.21 10.82 -5.58
CA GLY A 95 -8.33 10.02 -5.07
C GLY A 95 -8.36 8.58 -5.59
N ALA A 96 -8.10 8.39 -6.88
CA ALA A 96 -8.14 7.07 -7.53
C ALA A 96 -7.01 6.15 -7.05
N PHE A 97 -5.76 6.64 -6.99
CA PHE A 97 -4.60 5.84 -6.60
C PHE A 97 -4.64 5.46 -5.13
N ILE A 98 -5.01 6.37 -4.22
CA ILE A 98 -5.12 6.02 -2.79
C ILE A 98 -6.25 5.01 -2.54
N SER A 99 -7.38 5.17 -3.23
CA SER A 99 -8.51 4.23 -3.14
C SER A 99 -8.11 2.85 -3.67
N ALA A 100 -7.32 2.79 -4.76
CA ALA A 100 -6.76 1.55 -5.29
C ALA A 100 -5.76 0.90 -4.34
N SER A 101 -4.96 1.70 -3.62
CA SER A 101 -4.09 1.20 -2.56
C SER A 101 -4.87 0.61 -1.39
N PHE A 102 -5.98 1.24 -0.96
CA PHE A 102 -6.83 0.67 0.09
C PHE A 102 -7.42 -0.69 -0.29
N VAL A 103 -7.93 -0.81 -1.52
CA VAL A 103 -8.48 -2.07 -2.06
C VAL A 103 -7.40 -3.14 -2.18
N GLY A 104 -6.21 -2.80 -2.67
CA GLY A 104 -5.12 -3.75 -2.79
C GLY A 104 -4.59 -4.22 -1.44
N ASN A 105 -4.49 -3.32 -0.46
CA ASN A 105 -4.17 -3.68 0.92
C ASN A 105 -5.18 -4.67 1.52
N LEU A 106 -6.47 -4.46 1.27
CA LEU A 106 -7.51 -5.42 1.66
C LEU A 106 -7.31 -6.78 0.99
N TYR A 107 -6.97 -6.82 -0.31
CA TYR A 107 -6.69 -8.09 -1.01
C TYR A 107 -5.47 -8.82 -0.46
N ILE A 108 -4.42 -8.09 -0.07
CA ILE A 108 -3.23 -8.68 0.57
C ILE A 108 -3.62 -9.34 1.90
N VAL A 109 -4.37 -8.62 2.75
CA VAL A 109 -4.81 -9.13 4.06
C VAL A 109 -5.78 -10.31 3.89
N ALA A 110 -6.73 -10.22 2.96
CA ALA A 110 -7.69 -11.29 2.67
C ALA A 110 -7.02 -12.55 2.10
N SER A 111 -6.09 -12.38 1.15
CA SER A 111 -5.25 -13.48 0.64
C SER A 111 -4.54 -14.18 1.78
N ARG A 112 -4.00 -13.41 2.74
CA ARG A 112 -3.29 -13.98 3.88
C ARG A 112 -4.23 -14.75 4.81
N PHE A 113 -5.38 -14.17 5.13
CA PHE A 113 -6.41 -14.79 5.94
C PHE A 113 -6.82 -16.16 5.38
N ILE A 114 -7.16 -16.22 4.09
CA ILE A 114 -7.57 -17.47 3.45
C ILE A 114 -6.41 -18.48 3.44
N SER A 115 -5.18 -18.04 3.18
CA SER A 115 -4.01 -18.94 3.17
C SER A 115 -3.75 -19.62 4.53
N MET A 116 -4.05 -18.94 5.64
CA MET A 116 -3.79 -19.48 6.99
C MET A 116 -4.96 -20.27 7.56
N HIS A 117 -6.19 -19.86 7.26
CA HIS A 117 -7.38 -20.51 7.81
C HIS A 117 -7.88 -21.66 6.94
N PHE A 118 -7.70 -21.56 5.62
CA PHE A 118 -8.27 -22.48 4.66
C PHE A 118 -7.25 -22.88 3.58
N PRO A 119 -6.11 -23.51 3.94
CA PRO A 119 -5.02 -23.78 2.99
C PRO A 119 -5.46 -24.65 1.80
N ILE A 120 -6.33 -25.66 2.03
CA ILE A 120 -6.87 -26.51 0.96
C ILE A 120 -7.70 -25.69 -0.04
N TYR A 121 -8.54 -24.78 0.47
CA TYR A 121 -9.36 -23.92 -0.36
C TYR A 121 -8.56 -22.80 -1.02
N TYR A 122 -7.48 -22.33 -0.38
CA TYR A 122 -6.62 -21.27 -0.92
C TYR A 122 -6.12 -21.60 -2.33
N HIS A 123 -5.60 -22.81 -2.55
CA HIS A 123 -5.14 -23.23 -3.88
C HIS A 123 -6.26 -23.33 -4.92
N ARG A 124 -7.50 -23.56 -4.48
CA ARG A 124 -8.67 -23.64 -5.37
C ARG A 124 -9.24 -22.26 -5.72
N ILE A 125 -9.30 -21.37 -4.73
CA ILE A 125 -9.90 -20.02 -4.86
C ILE A 125 -8.89 -19.06 -5.50
N TRP A 126 -7.65 -19.08 -5.02
CA TRP A 126 -6.63 -18.09 -5.34
C TRP A 126 -5.82 -18.44 -6.58
N LYS A 127 -6.50 -18.84 -7.65
CA LYS A 127 -5.85 -19.14 -8.95
C LYS A 127 -5.38 -17.87 -9.64
N ARG A 128 -4.46 -18.00 -10.60
CA ARG A 128 -3.99 -16.88 -11.45
C ARG A 128 -5.13 -16.07 -12.08
N ARG A 129 -6.20 -16.74 -12.54
CA ARG A 129 -7.39 -16.06 -13.10
C ARG A 129 -8.09 -15.17 -12.06
N THR A 130 -8.31 -15.68 -10.86
CA THR A 130 -8.91 -14.92 -9.75
C THR A 130 -8.06 -13.73 -9.38
N VAL A 131 -6.74 -13.91 -9.27
CA VAL A 131 -5.81 -12.81 -8.97
C VAL A 131 -5.88 -11.74 -10.07
N LEU A 132 -5.86 -12.11 -11.35
CA LEU A 132 -5.98 -11.15 -12.43
C LEU A 132 -7.30 -10.35 -12.37
N ILE A 133 -8.42 -11.02 -12.09
CA ILE A 133 -9.73 -10.37 -11.93
C ILE A 133 -9.69 -9.37 -10.77
N LEU A 134 -9.12 -9.77 -9.62
CA LEU A 134 -8.98 -8.87 -8.47
C LEU A 134 -8.10 -7.65 -8.81
N LEU A 135 -6.99 -7.83 -9.52
CA LEU A 135 -6.14 -6.70 -9.94
C LEU A 135 -6.89 -5.75 -10.88
N VAL A 136 -7.70 -6.27 -11.80
CA VAL A 136 -8.54 -5.45 -12.68
C VAL A 136 -9.59 -4.68 -11.87
N LEU A 137 -10.24 -5.33 -10.90
CA LEU A 137 -11.20 -4.68 -10.00
C LEU A 137 -10.56 -3.61 -9.11
N GLN A 138 -9.31 -3.82 -8.67
CA GLN A 138 -8.52 -2.83 -7.94
C GLN A 138 -8.33 -1.54 -8.73
N VAL A 139 -8.36 -1.60 -10.07
CA VAL A 139 -8.26 -0.41 -10.92
C VAL A 139 -9.64 0.16 -11.21
N ILE A 140 -10.54 -0.66 -11.76
CA ILE A 140 -11.82 -0.20 -12.31
C ILE A 140 -12.68 0.44 -11.22
N VAL A 141 -12.79 -0.18 -10.05
CA VAL A 141 -13.70 0.29 -8.98
C VAL A 141 -13.25 1.64 -8.41
N PRO A 142 -12.00 1.84 -7.97
CA PRO A 142 -11.49 3.14 -7.51
C PRO A 142 -11.53 4.24 -8.57
N PHE A 143 -11.17 3.94 -9.82
CA PHE A 143 -11.16 4.93 -10.89
C PHE A 143 -12.58 5.35 -11.26
N GLY A 144 -13.51 4.38 -11.37
CA GLY A 144 -14.93 4.66 -11.61
C GLY A 144 -15.56 5.50 -10.50
N ALA A 145 -15.26 5.20 -9.23
CA ALA A 145 -15.76 5.98 -8.10
C ALA A 145 -15.26 7.44 -8.13
N ASN A 146 -13.98 7.65 -8.47
CA ASN A 146 -13.35 8.96 -8.48
C ASN A 146 -13.50 9.73 -9.79
N TYR A 147 -14.11 9.16 -10.84
CA TYR A 147 -14.26 9.78 -12.17
C TYR A 147 -14.85 11.20 -12.14
N HIS A 148 -15.76 11.46 -11.21
CA HIS A 148 -16.39 12.78 -11.03
C HIS A 148 -15.37 13.92 -10.80
N MET A 149 -14.17 13.61 -10.30
CA MET A 149 -13.10 14.58 -10.05
C MET A 149 -12.53 15.19 -11.34
N LEU A 150 -12.65 14.51 -12.49
CA LEU A 150 -12.20 15.05 -13.78
C LEU A 150 -13.01 16.26 -14.25
N PHE A 151 -14.22 16.45 -13.71
CA PHE A 151 -15.10 17.56 -14.06
C PHE A 151 -15.14 18.65 -12.99
N ALA A 152 -14.48 18.42 -11.85
CA ALA A 152 -14.48 19.34 -10.74
C ALA A 152 -13.66 20.60 -11.05
N LYS A 153 -14.17 21.75 -10.62
CA LYS A 153 -13.41 23.01 -10.59
C LYS A 153 -12.66 23.10 -9.26
N SER A 154 -11.38 23.47 -9.33
CA SER A 154 -10.53 23.64 -8.15
C SER A 154 -9.79 24.97 -8.16
N THR A 155 -9.57 25.49 -6.97
CA THR A 155 -8.87 26.76 -6.73
C THR A 155 -7.81 26.55 -5.65
N ALA A 156 -6.62 27.11 -5.86
CA ALA A 156 -5.61 27.17 -4.83
C ALA A 156 -6.04 28.13 -3.72
N LYS A 157 -6.14 27.65 -2.48
CA LYS A 157 -6.44 28.46 -1.29
C LYS A 157 -5.21 28.48 -0.38
N TYR A 158 -4.77 29.66 0.00
CA TYR A 158 -3.71 29.84 0.99
C TYR A 158 -4.27 29.59 2.40
N ILE A 159 -3.53 28.84 3.22
CA ILE A 159 -3.88 28.49 4.60
C ILE A 159 -2.86 29.12 5.51
N ASN A 160 -3.27 30.08 6.33
CA ASN A 160 -2.38 30.91 7.13
C ASN A 160 -1.63 30.09 8.19
N GLU A 161 -2.28 29.11 8.79
CA GLU A 161 -1.77 28.30 9.91
C GLU A 161 -0.65 27.38 9.48
N THR A 162 -0.69 26.92 8.23
CA THR A 162 0.34 26.05 7.66
C THR A 162 1.31 26.80 6.75
N GLY A 163 0.97 28.03 6.34
CA GLY A 163 1.73 28.83 5.38
C GLY A 163 1.72 28.23 3.97
N ARG A 164 0.69 27.46 3.60
CA ARG A 164 0.69 26.62 2.38
C ARG A 164 -0.51 26.85 1.49
N TYR A 165 -0.30 26.70 0.18
CA TYR A 165 -1.38 26.63 -0.80
C TYR A 165 -1.90 25.20 -0.88
N LEU A 166 -3.19 25.01 -0.65
CA LEU A 166 -3.89 23.75 -0.92
C LEU A 166 -4.93 23.96 -2.00
N TYR A 167 -4.99 23.04 -2.96
CA TYR A 167 -6.09 23.03 -3.91
C TYR A 167 -7.36 22.49 -3.26
N GLN A 168 -8.39 23.33 -3.23
CA GLN A 168 -9.71 22.97 -2.73
C GLN A 168 -10.70 22.97 -3.88
N MET A 169 -11.69 22.08 -3.80
CA MET A 169 -12.81 22.08 -4.73
C MET A 169 -13.67 23.32 -4.48
N SER A 170 -14.01 24.03 -5.56
CA SER A 170 -14.86 25.22 -5.48
C SER A 170 -16.30 24.85 -5.12
N ASP A 171 -16.75 23.66 -5.55
CA ASP A 171 -18.07 23.12 -5.24
C ASP A 171 -18.04 22.26 -3.96
N PRO A 172 -18.77 22.65 -2.89
CA PRO A 172 -18.87 21.86 -1.68
C PRO A 172 -19.44 20.46 -1.91
N THR A 173 -20.37 20.28 -2.85
CA THR A 173 -21.02 18.98 -3.12
C THR A 173 -20.02 17.96 -3.65
N ILE A 174 -19.08 18.39 -4.50
CA ILE A 174 -17.98 17.56 -4.99
C ILE A 174 -17.03 17.20 -3.84
N SER A 175 -16.71 18.17 -2.98
CA SER A 175 -15.87 17.92 -1.79
C SER A 175 -16.51 16.89 -0.86
N TRP A 176 -17.82 16.98 -0.65
CA TRP A 176 -18.64 16.01 0.10
C TRP A 176 -18.55 14.62 -0.51
N ARG A 177 -18.85 14.51 -1.80
CA ARG A 177 -18.82 13.23 -2.52
C ARG A 177 -17.44 12.58 -2.46
N ASN A 178 -16.38 13.33 -2.73
CA ASN A 178 -15.01 12.82 -2.70
C ASN A 178 -14.61 12.35 -1.28
N THR A 179 -14.91 13.15 -0.26
CA THR A 179 -14.61 12.79 1.14
C THR A 179 -15.37 11.53 1.56
N TYR A 180 -16.64 11.41 1.17
CA TYR A 180 -17.46 10.24 1.47
C TYR A 180 -16.96 8.97 0.76
N ILE A 181 -16.54 9.07 -0.51
CA ILE A 181 -15.96 7.95 -1.26
C ILE A 181 -14.66 7.47 -0.58
N LEU A 182 -13.75 8.39 -0.28
CA LEU A 182 -12.47 8.05 0.36
C LEU A 182 -12.66 7.49 1.77
N LEU A 183 -13.61 8.04 2.54
CA LEU A 183 -14.02 7.48 3.82
C LEU A 183 -14.57 6.06 3.66
N SER A 184 -15.42 5.81 2.67
CA SER A 184 -16.02 4.50 2.45
C SER A 184 -14.96 3.44 2.12
N PHE A 185 -14.03 3.72 1.20
CA PHE A 185 -12.94 2.81 0.88
C PHE A 185 -12.02 2.55 2.08
N SER A 186 -11.61 3.61 2.78
CA SER A 186 -10.72 3.48 3.94
C SER A 186 -11.40 2.78 5.12
N ALA A 187 -12.66 3.10 5.43
CA ALA A 187 -13.42 2.49 6.52
C ALA A 187 -13.67 0.99 6.27
N ILE A 188 -14.15 0.63 5.08
CA ILE A 188 -14.40 -0.80 4.74
C ILE A 188 -13.09 -1.59 4.79
N SER A 189 -12.02 -1.07 4.17
CA SER A 189 -10.72 -1.74 4.14
C SER A 189 -10.11 -1.86 5.54
N SER A 190 -10.28 -0.82 6.37
CA SER A 190 -9.83 -0.81 7.76
C SER A 190 -10.58 -1.83 8.62
N ILE A 191 -11.91 -1.82 8.61
CA ILE A 191 -12.74 -2.72 9.44
C ILE A 191 -12.44 -4.18 9.07
N LEU A 192 -12.49 -4.51 7.78
CA LEU A 192 -12.21 -5.88 7.33
C LEU A 192 -10.74 -6.26 7.58
N GLY A 193 -9.81 -5.34 7.33
CA GLY A 193 -8.38 -5.55 7.57
C GLY A 193 -8.06 -5.84 9.04
N LEU A 194 -8.67 -5.08 9.96
CA LEU A 194 -8.53 -5.30 11.40
C LEU A 194 -9.16 -6.63 11.83
N ILE A 195 -10.38 -6.95 11.37
CA ILE A 195 -11.04 -8.24 11.67
C ILE A 195 -10.15 -9.40 11.23
N PHE A 196 -9.69 -9.40 9.98
CA PHE A 196 -8.82 -10.44 9.46
C PHE A 196 -7.48 -10.50 10.20
N SER A 197 -6.88 -9.36 10.53
CA SER A 197 -5.62 -9.29 11.28
C SER A 197 -5.75 -9.84 12.70
N VAL A 198 -6.85 -9.54 13.40
CA VAL A 198 -7.13 -10.09 14.73
C VAL A 198 -7.31 -11.60 14.67
N ILE A 199 -8.14 -12.09 13.74
CA ILE A 199 -8.37 -13.54 13.58
C ILE A 199 -7.05 -14.26 13.22
N ASN A 200 -6.23 -13.64 12.37
CA ASN A 200 -4.90 -14.13 12.00
C ASN A 200 -3.96 -14.25 13.22
N ILE A 201 -3.97 -13.28 14.14
CA ILE A 201 -3.20 -13.34 15.40
C ILE A 201 -3.67 -14.50 16.28
N ILE A 202 -4.98 -14.67 16.43
CA ILE A 202 -5.56 -15.75 17.25
C ILE A 202 -5.13 -17.12 16.68
N LYS A 203 -5.26 -17.30 15.36
CA LYS A 203 -4.84 -18.54 14.71
C LYS A 203 -3.34 -18.77 14.82
N PHE A 204 -2.53 -17.71 14.70
CA PHE A 204 -1.09 -17.81 14.87
C PHE A 204 -0.70 -18.32 16.26
N LYS A 205 -1.36 -17.88 17.33
CA LYS A 205 -1.12 -18.40 18.69
C LYS A 205 -1.37 -19.91 18.78
N SER A 206 -2.42 -20.40 18.12
CA SER A 206 -2.72 -21.84 18.05
C SER A 206 -1.69 -22.63 17.22
N ILE A 207 -1.13 -22.03 16.15
CA ILE A 207 -0.05 -22.68 15.38
C ILE A 207 1.23 -22.74 16.21
N LEU A 208 1.53 -21.68 16.96
CA LEU A 208 2.71 -21.59 17.81
C LEU A 208 2.75 -22.67 18.89
N SER A 209 1.60 -23.03 19.48
CA SER A 209 1.53 -24.10 20.48
C SER A 209 1.79 -25.50 19.91
N ASN A 210 1.50 -25.70 18.62
CA ASN A 210 1.46 -27.04 18.02
C ASN A 210 2.66 -27.34 17.10
N GLN A 211 3.43 -26.33 16.67
CA GLN A 211 4.54 -26.52 15.73
C GLN A 211 5.91 -26.53 16.41
N GLN A 212 6.74 -27.53 16.07
CA GLN A 212 8.16 -27.58 16.47
C GLN A 212 9.09 -26.77 15.54
N ASN A 213 8.66 -26.44 14.30
CA ASN A 213 9.53 -25.79 13.32
C ASN A 213 9.61 -24.26 13.50
N ARG A 214 10.63 -23.81 14.24
CA ARG A 214 10.89 -22.38 14.51
C ARG A 214 11.00 -21.49 13.27
N LYS A 215 11.40 -22.02 12.10
CA LYS A 215 11.56 -21.21 10.87
C LYS A 215 10.22 -20.83 10.25
N GLU A 216 9.27 -21.75 10.22
CA GLU A 216 7.92 -21.52 9.69
C GLU A 216 7.15 -20.54 10.58
N ILE A 217 7.24 -20.72 11.89
CA ILE A 217 6.65 -19.82 12.89
C ILE A 217 7.10 -18.37 12.66
N LYS A 218 8.41 -18.14 12.50
CA LYS A 218 8.92 -16.79 12.22
C LYS A 218 8.30 -16.21 10.94
N LYS A 219 8.27 -16.99 9.85
CA LYS A 219 7.65 -16.58 8.59
C LYS A 219 6.19 -16.18 8.77
N ILE A 220 5.40 -16.96 9.50
CA ILE A 220 3.98 -16.67 9.76
C ILE A 220 3.82 -15.41 10.62
N LEU A 221 4.59 -15.28 11.71
CA LEU A 221 4.58 -14.12 12.59
C LEU A 221 4.80 -12.83 11.80
N PHE A 222 5.78 -12.83 10.90
CA PHE A 222 6.09 -11.69 10.06
C PHE A 222 4.89 -11.25 9.21
N TYR A 223 4.22 -12.18 8.53
CA TYR A 223 3.02 -11.82 7.75
C TYR A 223 1.89 -11.25 8.60
N VAL A 224 1.73 -11.76 9.83
CA VAL A 224 0.73 -11.25 10.78
C VAL A 224 1.07 -9.82 11.21
N VAL A 225 2.32 -9.57 11.63
CA VAL A 225 2.79 -8.23 12.02
C VAL A 225 2.67 -7.25 10.86
N TYR A 226 3.05 -7.66 9.65
CA TYR A 226 2.85 -6.85 8.44
C TYR A 226 1.39 -6.45 8.25
N SER A 227 0.49 -7.43 8.30
CA SER A 227 -0.96 -7.19 8.10
C SER A 227 -1.54 -6.24 9.15
N VAL A 228 -1.05 -6.32 10.40
CA VAL A 228 -1.43 -5.40 11.48
C VAL A 228 -0.95 -3.98 11.19
N ILE A 229 0.32 -3.80 10.81
CA ILE A 229 0.87 -2.48 10.46
C ILE A 229 0.05 -1.85 9.32
N LEU A 230 -0.26 -2.62 8.27
CA LEU A 230 -1.10 -2.15 7.18
C LEU A 230 -2.49 -1.73 7.65
N SER A 231 -3.13 -2.57 8.47
CA SER A 231 -4.48 -2.31 8.96
C SER A 231 -4.53 -1.06 9.85
N ILE A 232 -3.50 -0.83 10.67
CA ILE A 232 -3.35 0.41 11.46
C ILE A 232 -3.22 1.62 10.53
N GLY A 233 -2.37 1.53 9.50
CA GLY A 233 -2.21 2.62 8.53
C GLY A 233 -3.52 3.01 7.86
N VAL A 234 -4.30 2.03 7.38
CA VAL A 234 -5.62 2.27 6.75
C VAL A 234 -6.64 2.78 7.77
N PHE A 235 -6.59 2.33 9.02
CA PHE A 235 -7.42 2.85 10.11
C PHE A 235 -7.15 4.33 10.40
N THR A 236 -5.89 4.76 10.37
CA THR A 236 -5.52 6.18 10.48
C THR A 236 -6.17 7.02 9.37
N TYR A 237 -6.20 6.54 8.12
CA TYR A 237 -6.91 7.25 7.05
C TYR A 237 -8.41 7.32 7.29
N ALA A 238 -9.05 6.22 7.71
CA ALA A 238 -10.48 6.23 8.01
C ALA A 238 -10.82 7.28 9.08
N THR A 239 -9.96 7.41 10.09
CA THR A 239 -10.09 8.43 11.15
C THR A 239 -9.92 9.83 10.59
N LEU A 240 -8.88 10.09 9.80
CA LEU A 240 -8.62 11.40 9.21
C LEU A 240 -9.72 11.81 8.22
N TYR A 241 -10.24 10.91 7.40
CA TYR A 241 -11.37 11.21 6.51
C TYR A 241 -12.68 11.43 7.28
N THR A 242 -12.86 10.76 8.43
CA THR A 242 -13.98 11.05 9.33
C THR A 242 -13.88 12.46 9.90
N LEU A 243 -12.69 12.87 10.37
CA LEU A 243 -12.45 14.24 10.84
C LEU A 243 -12.63 15.27 9.72
N ARG A 244 -12.15 14.97 8.51
CA ARG A 244 -12.34 15.83 7.35
C ARG A 244 -13.82 16.00 7.03
N LEU A 245 -14.61 14.94 7.10
CA LEU A 245 -16.06 14.97 6.91
C LEU A 245 -16.74 15.80 8.00
N TYR A 246 -16.33 15.63 9.26
CA TYR A 246 -16.83 16.43 10.38
C TYR A 246 -16.59 17.94 10.15
N TYR A 247 -15.37 18.35 9.79
CA TYR A 247 -15.09 19.76 9.51
C TYR A 247 -15.78 20.29 8.25
N LEU A 248 -16.17 19.38 7.34
CA LEU A 248 -17.02 19.71 6.20
C LEU A 248 -18.46 20.02 6.65
N VAL A 249 -19.02 19.27 7.61
CA VAL A 249 -20.34 19.53 8.24
C VAL A 249 -20.34 20.90 8.92
N VAL A 250 -19.32 21.17 9.74
CA VAL A 250 -19.22 22.40 10.54
C VAL A 250 -18.76 23.60 9.69
N SER A 251 -18.51 23.40 8.38
CA SER A 251 -18.04 24.44 7.45
C SER A 251 -16.74 25.13 7.87
N ASN A 252 -15.89 24.47 8.68
CA ASN A 252 -14.59 25.00 9.07
C ASN A 252 -13.53 24.65 8.01
N SER A 253 -13.33 25.56 7.05
CA SER A 253 -12.44 25.34 5.91
C SER A 253 -10.95 25.25 6.27
N GLU A 254 -10.56 25.84 7.39
CA GLU A 254 -9.19 25.94 7.90
C GLU A 254 -8.76 24.62 8.53
N ALA A 255 -9.54 24.14 9.51
CA ALA A 255 -9.34 22.84 10.15
C ALA A 255 -9.42 21.69 9.13
N ARG A 256 -10.32 21.80 8.13
CA ARG A 256 -10.37 20.86 7.00
C ARG A 256 -9.06 20.83 6.20
N GLY A 257 -8.46 22.00 5.99
CA GLY A 257 -7.17 22.12 5.32
C GLY A 257 -6.04 21.49 6.13
N VAL A 258 -6.00 21.74 7.45
CA VAL A 258 -5.05 21.10 8.38
C VAL A 258 -5.18 19.57 8.35
N VAL A 259 -6.40 19.03 8.43
CA VAL A 259 -6.64 17.59 8.31
C VAL A 259 -6.20 17.05 6.94
N THR A 260 -6.40 17.80 5.86
CA THR A 260 -5.94 17.42 4.52
C THR A 260 -4.40 17.34 4.48
N THR A 261 -3.70 18.27 5.12
CA THR A 261 -2.24 18.21 5.27
C THR A 261 -1.81 16.96 6.05
N TYR A 262 -2.49 16.61 7.15
CA TYR A 262 -2.22 15.37 7.88
C TYR A 262 -2.51 14.10 7.06
N ILE A 263 -3.55 14.12 6.21
CA ILE A 263 -3.83 13.02 5.27
C ILE A 263 -2.68 12.84 4.29
N ASN A 264 -2.16 13.93 3.73
CA ASN A 264 -1.05 13.87 2.77
C ASN A 264 0.25 13.38 3.44
N TYR A 265 0.55 13.81 4.66
CA TYR A 265 1.71 13.32 5.40
C TYR A 265 1.60 11.85 5.82
N SER A 266 0.44 11.46 6.35
CA SER A 266 0.15 10.05 6.67
C SER A 266 0.21 9.19 5.40
N GLY A 267 -0.28 9.75 4.29
CA GLY A 267 0.06 9.48 2.89
C GLY A 267 1.40 8.81 2.70
N VAL A 268 2.40 9.69 2.76
CA VAL A 268 3.79 9.41 2.51
C VAL A 268 4.32 8.37 3.50
N VAL A 269 4.08 8.56 4.80
CA VAL A 269 4.60 7.69 5.86
C VAL A 269 4.10 6.24 5.72
N VAL A 270 2.78 6.04 5.58
CA VAL A 270 2.20 4.69 5.46
C VAL A 270 2.73 4.00 4.22
N THR A 271 2.83 4.72 3.12
CA THR A 271 3.32 4.19 1.85
C THR A 271 4.80 3.79 1.93
N PHE A 272 5.61 4.57 2.63
CA PHE A 272 7.03 4.30 2.83
C PHE A 272 7.30 3.07 3.67
N VAL A 273 6.45 2.77 4.66
CA VAL A 273 6.65 1.60 5.52
C VAL A 273 6.62 0.30 4.73
N HIS A 274 5.85 0.20 3.64
CA HIS A 274 5.64 -1.04 2.87
C HIS A 274 6.94 -1.71 2.35
N PRO A 275 7.79 -1.04 1.56
CA PRO A 275 9.01 -1.66 1.01
C PRO A 275 9.99 -2.07 2.10
N TYR A 276 10.18 -1.24 3.13
CA TYR A 276 11.04 -1.57 4.27
C TYR A 276 10.48 -2.77 5.03
N ALA A 277 9.18 -2.76 5.33
CA ALA A 277 8.50 -3.82 6.04
C ALA A 277 8.72 -5.17 5.34
N VAL A 278 8.50 -5.26 4.03
CA VAL A 278 8.70 -6.51 3.27
C VAL A 278 10.16 -6.98 3.30
N LEU A 279 11.13 -6.07 3.13
CA LEU A 279 12.55 -6.42 3.17
C LEU A 279 13.03 -6.87 4.56
N PHE A 280 12.58 -6.20 5.62
CA PHE A 280 12.94 -6.59 6.99
C PHE A 280 12.33 -7.93 7.38
N MET A 281 11.13 -8.22 6.89
CA MET A 281 10.34 -9.36 7.32
C MET A 281 10.66 -10.68 6.62
N HIS A 282 11.24 -10.67 5.43
CA HIS A 282 11.49 -11.92 4.71
C HIS A 282 12.95 -12.06 4.30
N SER A 283 13.65 -12.97 4.98
CA SER A 283 15.09 -13.19 4.79
C SER A 283 15.47 -13.54 3.35
N ILE A 284 14.62 -14.30 2.65
CA ILE A 284 14.82 -14.65 1.24
C ILE A 284 14.69 -13.41 0.34
N PHE A 285 13.76 -12.50 0.65
CA PHE A 285 13.63 -11.24 -0.10
C PHE A 285 14.83 -10.36 0.10
N ARG A 286 15.26 -10.20 1.36
CA ARG A 286 16.46 -9.43 1.67
C ARG A 286 17.69 -9.98 0.97
N GLN A 287 17.89 -11.30 0.96
CA GLN A 287 19.01 -11.92 0.24
C GLN A 287 18.92 -11.71 -1.27
N SER A 288 17.72 -11.86 -1.84
CA SER A 288 17.48 -11.66 -3.27
C SER A 288 17.70 -10.20 -3.68
N TYR A 289 17.27 -9.26 -2.84
CA TYR A 289 17.44 -7.83 -3.05
C TYR A 289 18.90 -7.40 -2.93
N LEU A 290 19.64 -7.89 -1.92
CA LEU A 290 21.08 -7.66 -1.81
C LEU A 290 21.84 -8.22 -3.02
N HIS A 291 21.46 -9.40 -3.51
CA HIS A 291 22.01 -9.96 -4.74
C HIS A 291 21.65 -9.10 -5.97
N PHE A 292 20.42 -8.59 -6.05
CA PHE A 292 19.99 -7.68 -7.11
C PHE A 292 20.81 -6.38 -7.12
N LEU A 293 21.18 -5.85 -5.96
CA LEU A 293 22.08 -4.70 -5.82
C LEU A 293 23.56 -5.03 -6.09
N GLY A 294 23.90 -6.28 -6.44
CA GLY A 294 25.28 -6.68 -6.68
C GLY A 294 26.13 -6.86 -5.41
N VAL A 295 25.51 -6.83 -4.22
CA VAL A 295 26.20 -7.08 -2.95
C VAL A 295 26.44 -8.60 -2.83
N LYS A 296 27.55 -9.07 -3.41
CA LYS A 296 27.98 -10.47 -3.34
C LYS A 296 28.19 -10.87 -1.89
N LYS A 297 27.37 -11.78 -1.39
CA LYS A 297 27.67 -12.49 -0.14
C LYS A 297 28.53 -13.70 -0.50
N ASN A 298 29.81 -13.67 -0.11
CA ASN A 298 30.81 -14.74 -0.34
C ASN A 298 30.53 -16.06 0.39
N ASN A 299 29.29 -16.32 0.80
CA ASN A 299 28.93 -17.57 1.46
C ASN A 299 28.42 -18.55 0.42
N SER A 300 29.35 -19.39 -0.06
CA SER A 300 29.12 -20.78 -0.46
C SER A 300 27.92 -21.38 0.30
N VAL A 301 26.75 -21.36 -0.33
CA VAL A 301 25.63 -22.22 0.06
C VAL A 301 24.91 -22.59 -1.23
N ASN A 302 24.74 -23.89 -1.44
CA ASN A 302 23.91 -24.56 -2.44
C ASN A 302 22.42 -24.14 -2.38
N GLY A 303 22.11 -22.84 -2.38
CA GLY A 303 20.80 -22.26 -2.08
C GLY A 303 19.76 -22.44 -3.19
N THR A 304 20.19 -22.55 -4.44
CA THR A 304 19.32 -22.91 -5.56
C THR A 304 18.83 -24.35 -5.47
N THR A 305 19.59 -25.25 -4.84
CA THR A 305 19.19 -26.66 -4.66
C THR A 305 18.38 -26.88 -3.37
N ILE A 306 18.54 -26.02 -2.36
CA ILE A 306 17.82 -26.12 -1.08
C ILE A 306 16.40 -25.51 -1.18
N MET A 307 16.18 -24.44 -1.94
CA MET A 307 14.83 -23.86 -2.10
C MET A 307 13.84 -24.82 -2.78
N ALA A 308 14.29 -25.61 -3.75
CA ALA A 308 13.45 -26.64 -4.37
C ALA A 308 13.17 -27.82 -3.40
N LYS A 309 14.12 -28.19 -2.54
CA LYS A 309 13.95 -29.32 -1.61
C LYS A 309 13.14 -28.99 -0.36
N SER A 310 13.16 -27.76 0.15
CA SER A 310 12.37 -27.40 1.35
C SER A 310 10.88 -27.23 1.08
N PHE A 311 10.49 -26.86 -0.15
CA PHE A 311 9.07 -26.76 -0.53
C PHE A 311 8.47 -28.14 -0.88
N VAL A 312 9.18 -28.98 -1.64
CA VAL A 312 8.70 -30.33 -2.01
C VAL A 312 8.53 -31.27 -0.80
N ARG A 313 9.27 -31.03 0.30
CA ARG A 313 9.15 -31.86 1.51
C ARG A 313 7.90 -31.54 2.35
N SER A 314 7.33 -30.33 2.23
CA SER A 314 6.08 -29.96 2.91
C SER A 314 4.86 -30.70 2.32
N ASP A 315 4.83 -30.85 0.98
CA ASP A 315 3.74 -31.55 0.28
C ASP A 315 3.75 -33.07 0.45
N LYS A 316 4.93 -33.68 0.71
CA LYS A 316 5.01 -35.13 0.95
C LYS A 316 4.51 -35.53 2.34
N VAL A 317 4.68 -34.68 3.35
CA VAL A 317 4.24 -35.00 4.73
C VAL A 317 2.72 -34.89 4.87
N THR A 318 2.04 -34.06 4.06
CA THR A 318 0.57 -33.98 4.06
C THR A 318 -0.10 -35.15 3.33
N ARG A 319 0.59 -35.82 2.40
CA ARG A 319 0.05 -37.02 1.72
C ARG A 319 0.19 -38.31 2.53
N SER A 320 1.05 -38.38 3.54
CA SER A 320 1.25 -39.59 4.34
C SER A 320 0.36 -39.69 5.59
N VAL A 321 -0.56 -38.75 5.82
CA VAL A 321 -1.41 -38.73 7.04
C VAL A 321 -2.88 -39.13 6.75
N ASN A 322 -3.27 -39.34 5.49
CA ASN A 322 -4.62 -39.77 5.10
C ASN A 322 -4.62 -41.15 4.41
N ILE A 323 -3.94 -42.13 5.00
CA ILE A 323 -4.20 -43.55 4.77
C ILE A 323 -4.21 -44.20 6.15
N GLY A 324 -5.39 -44.19 6.76
CA GLY A 324 -5.68 -44.72 8.10
C GLY A 324 -7.17 -44.63 8.34
#